data_AF-R4KFV5-F1
#
_entry.id   AF-R4KFV5-F1
#
_cell.length_a   1.000
_cell.length_b   1.000
_cell.length_c   1.000
_cell.angle_alpha   90.00
_cell.angle_beta   90.00
_cell.angle_gamma   90.00
#
_symmetry.space_group_name_H-M   'P 1'
#
loop_
_entity.id
_entity.type
_entity.pdbx_description
1 polymer ?
#
loop_
_entity_poly.entity_id
_entity_poly.type
_entity_poly.pdbx_seq_one_letter_code
_entity_poly.pdbx_strand_id
1 'polypeptide(L)'
;MSDVEMLVKEKLVSLKKQAINALAEKNPQLYSLLNIYLTGKKYRFGLQITEDGRKVDDFTILSEGLDITEVQSGVLSPEVQHPFGVIKPYAIIEKDALEKMLQDEHAFVHEPFTMLRKYISDITIKFMR
;
A
#
# COMPACT_ATOMS: atom_id res chain seq x y z
N MET A 1 -8.60 -9.97 -16.19
CA MET A 1 -8.21 -9.41 -14.89
C MET A 1 -8.74 -10.36 -13.83
N SER A 2 -7.91 -10.85 -12.92
CA SER A 2 -8.37 -11.73 -11.82
C SER A 2 -9.09 -10.92 -10.75
N ASP A 3 -9.89 -11.57 -9.89
CA ASP A 3 -10.56 -10.89 -8.76
C ASP A 3 -9.54 -10.18 -7.86
N VAL A 4 -8.42 -10.84 -7.56
CA VAL A 4 -7.33 -10.26 -6.75
C VAL A 4 -6.69 -9.07 -7.46
N GLU A 5 -6.49 -9.16 -8.77
CA GLU A 5 -5.95 -8.05 -9.55
C GLU A 5 -6.89 -6.83 -9.51
N MET A 6 -8.21 -7.02 -9.53
CA MET A 6 -9.19 -5.94 -9.33
C MET A 6 -9.16 -5.36 -7.91
N LEU A 7 -9.06 -6.21 -6.88
CA LEU A 7 -8.91 -5.75 -5.49
C LEU A 7 -7.70 -4.83 -5.34
N VAL A 8 -6.57 -5.17 -5.96
CA VAL A 8 -5.33 -4.40 -5.82
C VAL A 8 -5.29 -3.19 -6.76
N LYS A 9 -5.47 -3.38 -8.08
CA LYS A 9 -5.28 -2.30 -9.07
C LYS A 9 -6.33 -1.21 -9.00
N GLU A 10 -7.55 -1.55 -8.59
CA GLU A 10 -8.65 -0.59 -8.55
C GLU A 10 -8.97 -0.21 -7.12
N LYS A 11 -9.39 -1.18 -6.30
CA LYS A 11 -9.95 -0.86 -4.98
C LYS A 11 -8.90 -0.36 -4.00
N LEU A 12 -7.75 -1.04 -3.89
CA LEU A 12 -6.68 -0.61 -2.99
C LEU A 12 -6.04 0.71 -3.44
N VAL A 13 -5.86 0.90 -4.74
CA VAL A 13 -5.38 2.18 -5.30
C VAL A 13 -6.36 3.31 -5.01
N SER A 14 -7.67 3.08 -5.21
CA SER A 14 -8.73 4.04 -4.88
C SER A 14 -8.72 4.38 -3.39
N LEU A 15 -8.67 3.37 -2.52
CA LEU A 15 -8.62 3.54 -1.07
C LEU A 15 -7.43 4.41 -0.65
N LYS A 16 -6.23 4.13 -1.16
CA LYS A 16 -5.04 4.97 -0.88
C LYS A 16 -5.29 6.41 -1.30
N LYS A 17 -5.81 6.64 -2.51
CA LYS A 17 -6.07 7.99 -3.02
C LYS A 17 -7.05 8.74 -2.13
N GLN A 18 -8.14 8.10 -1.72
CA GLN A 18 -9.12 8.71 -0.81
C GLN A 18 -8.52 8.99 0.58
N ALA A 19 -7.73 8.07 1.13
CA ALA A 19 -7.06 8.26 2.40
C ALA A 19 -6.07 9.43 2.36
N ILE A 20 -5.31 9.59 1.27
CA ILE A 20 -4.40 10.72 1.08
C ILE A 20 -5.15 12.04 0.95
N ASN A 21 -6.25 12.09 0.17
CA ASN A 21 -7.08 13.29 0.06
C ASN A 21 -7.67 13.69 1.41
N ALA A 22 -8.22 12.72 2.15
CA ALA A 22 -8.76 12.97 3.48
C ALA A 22 -7.68 13.43 4.47
N LEU A 23 -6.46 12.91 4.35
CA LEU A 23 -5.32 13.37 5.15
C LEU A 23 -4.96 14.81 4.83
N ALA A 24 -4.97 15.20 3.55
CA ALA A 24 -4.72 16.56 3.10
C ALA A 24 -5.74 17.55 3.67
N GLU A 25 -7.02 17.15 3.72
CA GLU A 25 -8.11 17.98 4.26
C GLU A 25 -8.09 18.05 5.80
N LYS A 26 -7.97 16.90 6.47
CA LYS A 26 -8.13 16.81 7.94
C LYS A 26 -6.86 17.16 8.70
N ASN A 27 -5.69 16.85 8.13
CA ASN A 27 -4.39 17.09 8.77
C ASN A 27 -3.38 17.70 7.77
N PRO A 28 -3.59 18.95 7.32
CA PRO A 28 -2.75 19.57 6.29
C PRO A 28 -1.26 19.62 6.65
N GLN A 29 -0.95 19.77 7.94
CA GLN A 29 0.44 19.78 8.43
C GLN A 29 1.13 18.42 8.23
N LEU A 30 0.45 17.33 8.59
CA LEU A 30 0.99 15.97 8.42
C LEU A 30 1.10 15.61 6.94
N TYR A 31 0.09 15.97 6.14
CA TYR A 31 0.15 15.84 4.69
C TYR A 31 1.36 16.59 4.11
N SER A 32 1.58 17.84 4.52
CA SER A 32 2.72 18.65 4.06
C SER A 32 4.06 18.00 4.41
N LEU A 33 4.22 17.46 5.62
CA LEU A 33 5.44 16.75 6.02
C LEU A 33 5.70 15.51 5.17
N LEU A 34 4.67 14.67 4.95
CA LEU A 34 4.78 13.48 4.10
C LEU A 34 5.10 13.89 2.66
N ASN A 35 4.42 14.92 2.15
CA ASN A 35 4.64 15.42 0.81
C ASN A 35 6.08 15.93 0.63
N ILE A 36 6.60 16.75 1.56
CA ILE A 36 8.00 17.21 1.51
C ILE A 36 8.98 16.04 1.52
N TYR A 37 8.72 15.02 2.34
CA TYR A 37 9.61 13.87 2.45
C TYR A 37 9.60 12.98 1.19
N LEU A 38 8.46 12.86 0.51
CA LEU A 38 8.25 11.90 -0.58
C LEU A 38 8.28 12.55 -1.98
N THR A 39 8.05 13.85 -2.10
CA THR A 39 7.99 14.57 -3.40
C THR A 39 9.25 14.34 -4.21
N GLY A 40 9.08 14.04 -5.50
CA GLY A 40 10.18 13.80 -6.44
C GLY A 40 10.92 12.48 -6.24
N LYS A 41 10.53 11.67 -5.25
CA LYS A 41 11.08 10.34 -5.01
C LYS A 41 10.19 9.27 -5.63
N LYS A 42 10.84 8.31 -6.27
CA LYS A 42 10.21 7.14 -6.87
C LYS A 42 10.41 5.94 -5.96
N TYR A 43 9.34 5.20 -5.74
CA TYR A 43 9.31 4.05 -4.85
C TYR A 43 8.65 2.87 -5.56
N ARG A 44 9.22 1.69 -5.39
CA ARG A 44 8.62 0.43 -5.79
C ARG A 44 8.36 -0.38 -4.52
N PHE A 45 7.10 -0.59 -4.18
CA PHE A 45 6.70 -1.38 -3.03
C PHE A 45 6.14 -2.72 -3.49
N GLY A 46 6.52 -3.80 -2.82
CA GLY A 46 6.06 -5.15 -3.15
C GLY A 46 4.84 -5.53 -2.32
N LEU A 47 3.90 -6.22 -2.91
CA LEU A 47 2.72 -6.75 -2.24
C LEU A 47 2.47 -8.18 -2.71
N GLN A 48 2.53 -9.14 -1.78
CA GLN A 48 2.17 -10.53 -2.02
C GLN A 48 0.79 -10.79 -1.40
N ILE A 49 -0.13 -11.31 -2.21
CA ILE A 49 -1.44 -11.74 -1.73
C ILE A 49 -1.44 -13.24 -1.48
N THR A 50 -1.94 -13.66 -0.33
CA THR A 50 -2.15 -15.07 0.02
C THR A 50 -3.63 -15.39 0.18
N GLU A 51 -3.99 -16.66 -0.01
CA GLU A 51 -5.32 -17.21 0.30
C GLU A 51 -5.09 -18.58 0.93
N ASP A 52 -5.62 -18.77 2.14
CA ASP A 52 -5.35 -19.94 2.99
C ASP A 52 -3.84 -20.22 3.17
N GLY A 53 -3.06 -19.15 3.34
CA GLY A 53 -1.60 -19.22 3.51
C GLY A 53 -0.82 -19.56 2.23
N ARG A 54 -1.48 -19.73 1.09
CA ARG A 54 -0.84 -20.00 -0.21
C ARG A 54 -0.74 -18.72 -1.02
N LYS A 55 0.38 -18.51 -1.69
CA LYS A 55 0.56 -17.36 -2.58
C LYS A 55 -0.42 -17.45 -3.75
N VAL A 56 -1.20 -16.39 -3.95
CA VAL A 56 -2.12 -16.24 -5.08
C VAL A 56 -1.50 -15.37 -6.16
N ASP A 57 -0.97 -14.20 -5.78
CA ASP A 57 -0.39 -13.26 -6.75
C ASP A 57 0.63 -12.33 -6.07
N ASP A 58 1.47 -11.73 -6.91
CA ASP A 58 2.50 -10.76 -6.53
C ASP A 58 2.29 -9.45 -7.28
N PHE A 59 2.46 -8.34 -6.59
CA PHE A 59 2.32 -7.00 -7.15
C PHE A 59 3.53 -6.13 -6.84
N THR A 60 3.87 -5.28 -7.80
CA THR A 60 4.78 -4.15 -7.57
C THR A 60 4.02 -2.85 -7.79
N ILE A 61 3.89 -2.06 -6.72
CA ILE A 61 3.25 -0.75 -6.73
C ILE A 61 4.34 0.29 -6.95
N LEU A 62 4.26 1.00 -8.07
CA LEU A 62 5.13 2.13 -8.39
C LEU A 62 4.44 3.40 -7.91
N SER A 63 5.19 4.21 -7.16
CA SER A 63 4.71 5.50 -6.67
C SER A 63 5.73 6.59 -6.91
N GLU A 64 5.24 7.79 -7.22
CA GLU A 64 6.03 9.02 -7.24
C GLU A 64 5.42 9.97 -6.22
N GLY A 65 6.17 10.28 -5.16
CA GLY A 65 5.60 10.93 -3.99
C GLY A 65 4.48 10.11 -3.35
N LEU A 66 3.32 10.74 -3.17
CA LEU A 66 2.13 10.11 -2.59
C LEU A 66 1.26 9.41 -3.64
N ASP A 67 1.48 9.67 -4.92
CA ASP A 67 0.66 9.13 -6.01
C ASP A 67 1.14 7.74 -6.44
N ILE A 68 0.19 6.84 -6.70
CA ILE A 68 0.49 5.57 -7.38
C ILE A 68 0.48 5.85 -8.88
N THR A 69 1.59 5.56 -9.56
CA THR A 69 1.72 5.75 -11.01
C THR A 69 1.40 4.48 -11.79
N GLU A 70 1.70 3.31 -11.22
CA GLU A 70 1.50 2.02 -11.87
C GLU A 70 1.40 0.90 -10.83
N VAL A 71 0.66 -0.15 -11.19
CA VAL A 71 0.65 -1.42 -10.45
C VAL A 71 0.94 -2.55 -11.43
N GLN A 72 2.03 -3.28 -11.21
CA GLN A 72 2.45 -4.43 -12.01
C GLN A 72 1.99 -5.71 -11.33
N SER A 73 1.25 -6.57 -12.04
CA SER A 73 0.80 -7.88 -11.55
C SER A 73 1.79 -8.98 -11.93
N GLY A 74 1.84 -10.06 -11.15
CA GLY A 74 2.71 -11.21 -11.37
C GLY A 74 4.20 -10.96 -11.12
N VAL A 75 4.58 -9.78 -10.61
CA VAL A 75 5.98 -9.39 -10.39
C VAL A 75 6.14 -8.79 -9.01
N LEU A 76 7.04 -9.37 -8.21
CA LEU A 76 7.50 -8.82 -6.93
C LEU A 76 8.90 -8.23 -7.10
N SER A 77 8.98 -6.92 -7.37
CA SER A 77 10.23 -6.18 -7.58
C SER A 77 10.27 -4.88 -6.78
N PRO A 78 10.20 -4.94 -5.44
CA PRO A 78 10.34 -3.77 -4.59
C PRO A 78 11.75 -3.17 -4.63
N GLU A 79 11.79 -1.85 -4.60
CA GLU A 79 13.00 -1.07 -4.58
C GLU A 79 12.68 0.31 -3.98
N VAL A 80 13.22 0.58 -2.80
CA VAL A 80 13.05 1.83 -2.08
C VAL A 80 14.42 2.39 -1.76
N GLN A 81 14.70 3.60 -2.24
CA GLN A 81 15.90 4.32 -1.86
C GLN A 81 15.78 4.83 -0.43
N HIS A 82 16.67 4.35 0.44
CA HIS A 82 16.83 4.77 1.81
C HIS A 82 18.18 5.51 1.97
N PRO A 83 18.33 6.45 2.92
CA PRO A 83 19.62 7.10 3.18
C PRO A 83 20.81 6.16 3.43
N PHE A 84 20.54 4.91 3.82
CA PHE A 84 21.55 3.88 4.08
C PHE A 84 21.74 2.88 2.93
N GLY A 85 21.13 3.12 1.77
CA GLY A 85 21.20 2.26 0.59
C GLY A 85 19.82 1.87 0.04
N VAL A 86 19.79 0.86 -0.83
CA VAL A 86 18.55 0.34 -1.41
C VAL A 86 18.00 -0.75 -0.51
N ILE A 87 16.76 -0.59 -0.06
CA ILE A 87 15.99 -1.65 0.62
C ILE A 87 14.88 -2.15 -0.29
N LYS A 88 14.50 -3.42 -0.16
CA LYS A 88 13.51 -4.08 -1.02
C LYS A 88 12.33 -4.60 -0.20
N PRO A 89 11.51 -3.73 0.41
CA PRO A 89 10.43 -4.14 1.30
C PRO A 89 9.21 -4.66 0.51
N TYR A 90 8.59 -5.71 1.02
CA TYR A 90 7.29 -6.18 0.54
C TYR A 90 6.37 -6.57 1.68
N ALA A 91 5.09 -6.27 1.52
CA ALA A 91 4.03 -6.75 2.41
C ALA A 91 3.49 -8.09 1.93
N ILE A 92 3.08 -8.93 2.86
CA ILE A 92 2.27 -10.13 2.64
C ILE A 92 0.95 -9.91 3.39
N ILE A 93 -0.17 -10.11 2.70
CA ILE A 93 -1.52 -9.97 3.26
C ILE A 93 -2.41 -11.10 2.74
N GLU A 94 -3.26 -11.64 3.61
CA GLU A 94 -4.31 -12.57 3.19
C GLU A 94 -5.40 -11.81 2.41
N LYS A 95 -5.97 -12.45 1.39
CA LYS A 95 -7.02 -11.88 0.56
C LYS A 95 -8.24 -11.47 1.39
N ASP A 96 -8.62 -12.27 2.38
CA ASP A 96 -9.76 -11.96 3.25
C ASP A 96 -9.52 -10.68 4.07
N ALA A 97 -8.29 -10.46 4.54
CA ALA A 97 -7.87 -9.27 5.27
C ALA A 97 -7.90 -8.05 4.34
N LEU A 98 -7.41 -8.20 3.10
CA LEU A 98 -7.51 -7.14 2.09
C LEU A 98 -8.98 -6.78 1.80
N GLU A 99 -9.86 -7.76 1.63
CA GLU A 99 -11.28 -7.52 1.39
C GLU A 99 -11.95 -6.81 2.57
N LYS A 100 -11.65 -7.23 3.81
CA LYS A 100 -12.12 -6.55 5.03
C LYS A 100 -11.61 -5.11 5.10
N MET A 101 -10.35 -4.86 4.78
CA MET A 101 -9.80 -3.50 4.74
C MET A 101 -10.53 -2.61 3.74
N LEU A 102 -10.85 -3.15 2.56
CA LEU A 102 -11.58 -2.43 1.51
C LEU A 102 -13.05 -2.17 1.89
N GLN A 103 -13.67 -3.04 2.70
CA GLN A 103 -15.02 -2.81 3.23
C GLN A 103 -15.03 -1.69 4.29
N ASP A 104 -13.93 -1.51 5.02
CA ASP A 104 -13.77 -0.46 6.04
C ASP A 104 -13.23 0.87 5.45
N GLU A 105 -13.37 1.11 4.14
CA GLU A 105 -12.85 2.29 3.43
C GLU A 105 -13.20 3.60 4.11
N HIS A 106 -14.46 3.77 4.54
CA HIS A 106 -14.90 4.98 5.26
C HIS A 106 -14.11 5.18 6.58
N ALA A 107 -13.84 4.11 7.32
CA ALA A 107 -13.07 4.20 8.55
C ALA A 107 -11.59 4.54 8.28
N PHE A 108 -11.01 4.07 7.17
CA PHE A 108 -9.64 4.44 6.77
C PHE A 108 -9.49 5.93 6.43
N VAL A 109 -10.55 6.55 5.89
CA VAL A 109 -10.60 7.98 5.58
C VAL A 109 -10.75 8.84 6.85
N HIS A 110 -11.43 8.33 7.88
CA HIS A 110 -11.70 9.09 9.10
C HIS A 110 -10.71 8.85 10.24
N GLU A 111 -10.25 7.62 10.39
CA GLU A 111 -9.39 7.19 11.48
C GLU A 111 -8.21 6.32 10.96
N PRO A 112 -7.36 6.86 10.08
CA PRO A 112 -6.34 6.08 9.38
C PRO A 112 -5.40 5.35 10.34
N PHE A 113 -5.02 5.97 11.47
CA PHE A 113 -4.14 5.34 12.47
C PHE A 113 -4.82 4.21 13.24
N THR A 114 -6.09 4.37 13.60
CA THR A 114 -6.88 3.32 14.26
C THR A 114 -7.01 2.11 13.33
N MET A 115 -7.33 2.36 12.07
CA MET A 115 -7.50 1.31 11.06
C MET A 115 -6.19 0.62 10.71
N LEU A 116 -5.10 1.39 10.52
CA LEU A 116 -3.77 0.82 10.35
C LEU A 116 -3.43 -0.12 11.52
N ARG A 117 -3.68 0.30 12.77
CA ARG A 117 -3.42 -0.54 13.95
C ARG A 117 -4.30 -1.78 14.02
N LYS A 118 -5.55 -1.69 13.53
CA LYS A 118 -6.48 -2.83 13.47
C LYS A 118 -5.96 -3.93 12.54
N TYR A 119 -5.39 -3.56 11.40
CA TYR A 119 -4.97 -4.49 10.36
C TYR A 119 -3.47 -4.79 10.33
N ILE A 120 -2.65 -4.08 11.09
CA ILE A 120 -1.19 -4.27 11.05
C ILE A 120 -0.76 -5.67 11.47
N SER A 121 -1.54 -6.37 12.31
CA SER A 121 -1.28 -7.77 12.68
C SER A 121 -1.53 -8.75 11.53
N ASP A 122 -2.36 -8.37 10.55
CA ASP A 122 -2.69 -9.17 9.37
C ASP A 122 -1.73 -8.90 8.20
N ILE A 123 -0.78 -7.96 8.38
CA ILE A 123 0.21 -7.58 7.38
C ILE A 123 1.59 -8.00 7.87
N THR A 124 2.24 -8.90 7.13
CA THR A 124 3.64 -9.25 7.38
C THR A 124 4.54 -8.46 6.46
N ILE A 125 5.50 -7.69 7.01
CA ILE A 125 6.51 -7.00 6.22
C ILE A 125 7.79 -7.83 6.16
N LYS A 126 8.29 -8.08 4.95
CA LYS A 126 9.56 -8.77 4.69
C LYS A 126 10.44 -7.92 3.78
N PHE A 127 11.72 -8.28 3.71
CA PHE A 127 12.72 -7.64 2.86
C PHE A 127 13.32 -8.67 1.92
N MET A 128 13.30 -8.37 0.62
CA MET A 128 14.00 -9.20 -0.36
C MET A 128 15.51 -8.97 -0.24
N ARG A 129 16.28 -10.02 -0.56
CA ARG A 129 17.74 -9.95 -0.63
C ARG A 129 18.23 -9.32 -1.94
#